data_AF-A0A1H8VJ15-F1
#
_entry.id   AF-A0A1H8VJ15-F1
#
_cell.length_a   1.000
_cell.length_b   1.000
_cell.length_c   1.000
_cell.angle_alpha   90.00
_cell.angle_beta   90.00
_cell.angle_gamma   90.00
#
_symmetry.space_group_name_H-M   'P 1'
#
loop_
_entity.id
_entity.type
_entity.pdbx_description
1 polymer ?
#
loop_
_entity_poly.entity_id
_entity_poly.type
_entity_poly.pdbx_seq_one_letter_code
_entity_poly.pdbx_strand_id
1 'polypeptide(L)'
;MCEYCYESAMLYFVASGRRHGIYSRFAYLEEADDLKTEIEQLEDPNNPEPLIDLAFCRLYDHYLTYGFDAGLFNTLQNKFGQEAMQAYLAKRQACHNDLFRAELSRIKLLTNAAQWGRFMADQERMHNHALELLNSYYDWWVLGIGKEKEKRKPNSIDENLLFPDELMTASAEWDKFHALYPALFFSLSYLINHHCDSDIIRKIALTNLKDGADIWTKDLWLQRRAMINCVKRDGYSLIVDNLSQIRYELIYYVLLKVTINLAELSVLKATILSEQSDRLTGTVEREYIFELMDQLAA
;
A
#
# COMPACT_ATOMS: atom_id res chain seq x y z
N MET A 1 -19.48 8.84 0.51
CA MET A 1 -18.16 8.61 1.10
C MET A 1 -17.13 9.19 0.14
N CYS A 2 -16.27 10.07 0.66
CA CYS A 2 -15.21 10.73 -0.12
C CYS A 2 -14.13 9.73 -0.57
N GLU A 3 -13.37 10.07 -1.62
CA GLU A 3 -12.36 9.19 -2.25
C GLU A 3 -11.29 8.63 -1.29
N TYR A 4 -11.01 9.34 -0.18
CA TYR A 4 -9.95 9.02 0.78
C TYR A 4 -10.46 8.77 2.21
N CYS A 5 -11.78 8.65 2.39
CA CYS A 5 -12.38 8.46 3.70
C CYS A 5 -11.89 7.17 4.40
N TYR A 6 -11.59 6.13 3.62
CA TYR A 6 -10.99 4.88 4.14
C TYR A 6 -9.57 5.08 4.64
N GLU A 7 -8.78 5.96 4.00
CA GLU A 7 -7.43 6.25 4.44
C GLU A 7 -7.45 6.99 5.77
N SER A 8 -8.29 8.00 5.92
CA SER A 8 -8.42 8.71 7.19
C SER A 8 -8.89 7.81 8.32
N ALA A 9 -9.82 6.89 8.03
CA ALA A 9 -10.24 5.87 8.99
C ALA A 9 -9.06 4.96 9.39
N MET A 10 -8.25 4.52 8.43
CA MET A 10 -7.05 3.73 8.68
C MET A 10 -6.02 4.52 9.52
N LEU A 11 -5.74 5.78 9.16
CA LEU A 11 -4.81 6.65 9.88
C LEU A 11 -5.23 6.91 11.32
N TYR A 12 -6.53 7.02 11.59
CA TYR A 12 -7.05 7.10 12.95
C TYR A 12 -6.63 5.89 13.79
N PHE A 13 -6.67 4.67 13.25
CA PHE A 13 -6.23 3.47 13.96
C PHE A 13 -4.71 3.44 14.15
N VAL A 14 -3.95 3.86 13.14
CA VAL A 14 -2.47 3.96 13.23
C VAL A 14 -2.06 4.95 14.32
N ALA A 15 -2.67 6.14 14.35
CA ALA A 15 -2.35 7.17 15.34
C ALA A 15 -2.82 6.82 16.76
N SER A 16 -4.02 6.23 16.90
CA SER A 16 -4.62 5.98 18.21
C SER A 16 -4.18 4.68 18.88
N GLY A 17 -3.59 3.74 18.14
CA GLY A 17 -3.24 2.41 18.68
C GLY A 17 -4.44 1.56 19.08
N ARG A 18 -5.67 1.91 18.65
CA ARG A 18 -6.90 1.16 18.97
C ARG A 18 -7.13 -0.07 18.06
N ARG A 19 -7.25 -1.25 18.67
CA ARG A 19 -7.40 -2.54 17.96
C ARG A 19 -8.82 -2.92 17.51
N HIS A 20 -9.83 -2.08 17.72
CA HIS A 20 -11.24 -2.44 17.45
C HIS A 20 -11.74 -1.86 16.13
N GLY A 21 -12.21 -2.72 15.21
CA GLY A 21 -12.80 -2.33 13.92
C GLY A 21 -12.39 -3.25 12.77
N ILE A 22 -13.04 -3.15 11.61
CA ILE A 22 -12.61 -3.91 10.42
C ILE A 22 -11.32 -3.31 9.84
N TYR A 23 -11.24 -1.99 9.71
CA TYR A 23 -10.05 -1.28 9.18
C TYR A 23 -8.85 -1.34 10.12
N SER A 24 -9.07 -1.54 11.42
CA SER A 24 -7.98 -1.66 12.39
C SER A 24 -7.08 -2.85 12.05
N ARG A 25 -7.66 -3.99 11.64
CA ARG A 25 -6.91 -5.21 11.30
C ARG A 25 -5.95 -5.02 10.12
N PHE A 26 -6.43 -4.32 9.09
CA PHE A 26 -5.62 -3.98 7.91
C PHE A 26 -4.50 -3.03 8.33
N ALA A 27 -4.83 -1.95 9.06
CA ALA A 27 -3.84 -1.01 9.58
C ALA A 27 -2.75 -1.70 10.42
N TYR A 28 -3.10 -2.62 11.32
CA TYR A 28 -2.09 -3.30 12.15
C TYR A 28 -1.18 -4.18 11.33
N LEU A 29 -1.73 -5.01 10.44
CA LEU A 29 -0.89 -5.88 9.63
C LEU A 29 0.01 -5.07 8.68
N GLU A 30 -0.49 -3.95 8.15
CA GLU A 30 0.29 -3.01 7.33
C GLU A 30 1.43 -2.35 8.10
N GLU A 31 1.28 -2.15 9.41
CA GLU A 31 2.20 -1.37 10.25
C GLU A 31 2.98 -2.21 11.28
N ALA A 32 2.78 -3.53 11.33
CA ALA A 32 3.30 -4.42 12.36
C ALA A 32 4.83 -4.61 12.29
N ASP A 33 5.55 -4.21 13.33
CA ASP A 33 6.95 -4.61 13.50
C ASP A 33 7.06 -6.11 13.84
N ASP A 34 6.24 -6.58 14.79
CA ASP A 34 6.14 -8.01 15.14
C ASP A 34 5.06 -8.70 14.30
N LEU A 35 5.43 -8.98 13.06
CA LEU A 35 4.53 -9.58 12.08
C LEU A 35 3.99 -10.96 12.52
N LYS A 36 4.77 -11.77 13.23
CA LYS A 36 4.34 -13.12 13.66
C LYS A 36 3.19 -13.02 14.64
N THR A 37 3.36 -12.20 15.69
CA THR A 37 2.32 -11.97 16.69
C THR A 37 1.05 -11.41 16.07
N GLU A 38 1.17 -10.45 15.14
CA GLU A 38 -0.01 -9.85 14.50
C GLU A 38 -0.75 -10.83 13.59
N ILE A 39 -0.06 -11.69 12.84
CA ILE A 39 -0.69 -12.77 12.06
C ILE A 39 -1.47 -13.71 12.97
N GLU A 40 -0.88 -14.14 14.08
CA GLU A 40 -1.52 -15.07 15.03
C GLU A 40 -2.81 -14.49 15.61
N GLN A 41 -2.87 -13.17 15.80
CA GLN A 41 -4.00 -12.45 16.36
C GLN A 41 -5.08 -12.06 15.34
N LEU A 42 -4.91 -12.33 14.04
CA LEU A 42 -5.91 -12.00 13.02
C LEU A 42 -7.22 -12.77 13.24
N GLU A 43 -8.30 -12.09 13.61
CA GLU A 43 -9.61 -12.71 13.74
C GLU A 43 -10.49 -12.35 12.55
N ASP A 44 -10.64 -13.22 11.54
CA ASP A 44 -11.72 -13.04 10.57
C ASP A 44 -12.14 -14.36 9.88
N PRO A 45 -13.23 -14.99 10.33
CA PRO A 45 -13.73 -16.22 9.73
C PRO A 45 -14.55 -15.99 8.44
N ASN A 46 -14.89 -14.73 8.09
CA ASN A 46 -15.90 -14.45 7.07
C ASN A 46 -15.32 -14.05 5.71
N ASN A 47 -14.12 -13.47 5.65
CA ASN A 47 -13.45 -13.15 4.38
C ASN A 47 -11.90 -13.14 4.52
N PRO A 48 -11.24 -14.31 4.48
CA PRO A 48 -9.80 -14.39 4.73
C PRO A 48 -8.94 -13.89 3.57
N GLU A 49 -9.45 -13.79 2.34
CA GLU A 49 -8.61 -13.54 1.16
C GLU A 49 -7.87 -12.17 1.20
N PRO A 50 -8.52 -11.04 1.53
CA PRO A 50 -7.81 -9.76 1.67
C PRO A 50 -6.76 -9.78 2.77
N LEU A 51 -6.99 -10.52 3.87
CA LEU A 51 -6.01 -10.66 4.95
C LEU A 51 -4.83 -11.55 4.54
N ILE A 52 -5.09 -12.64 3.83
CA ILE A 52 -4.02 -13.49 3.27
C ILE A 52 -3.15 -12.65 2.32
N ASP A 53 -3.75 -11.85 1.43
CA ASP A 53 -3.03 -10.94 0.53
C ASP A 53 -2.05 -10.03 1.29
N LEU A 54 -2.54 -9.32 2.32
CA LEU A 54 -1.71 -8.43 3.11
C LEU A 54 -0.60 -9.18 3.85
N ALA A 55 -0.92 -10.36 4.39
CA ALA A 55 0.05 -11.17 5.13
C ALA A 55 1.18 -11.66 4.20
N PHE A 56 0.87 -12.00 2.95
CA PHE A 56 1.87 -12.27 1.91
C PHE A 56 2.69 -11.04 1.52
N CYS A 57 2.07 -9.86 1.41
CA CYS A 57 2.79 -8.62 1.16
C CYS A 57 3.85 -8.38 2.26
N ARG A 58 3.46 -8.53 3.54
CA ARG A 58 4.38 -8.41 4.68
C ARG A 58 5.43 -9.53 4.72
N LEU A 59 5.09 -10.76 4.32
CA LEU A 59 6.05 -11.86 4.17
C LEU A 59 7.16 -11.49 3.17
N TYR A 60 6.78 -10.97 2.00
CA TYR A 60 7.74 -10.52 0.99
C TYR A 60 8.62 -9.39 1.50
N ASP A 61 8.03 -8.39 2.16
CA ASP A 61 8.78 -7.28 2.75
C ASP A 61 9.82 -7.77 3.77
N HIS A 62 9.41 -8.71 4.63
CA HIS A 62 10.29 -9.32 5.60
C HIS A 62 11.45 -10.07 4.92
N TYR A 63 11.15 -10.87 3.89
CA TYR A 63 12.17 -11.64 3.18
C TYR A 63 13.18 -10.75 2.46
N LEU A 64 12.74 -9.60 1.93
CA LEU A 64 13.60 -8.62 1.27
C LEU A 64 14.46 -7.85 2.28
N THR A 65 13.89 -7.46 3.42
CA THR A 65 14.54 -6.57 4.40
C THR A 65 15.44 -7.34 5.37
N TYR A 66 14.97 -8.47 5.89
CA TYR A 66 15.62 -9.23 6.96
C TYR A 66 16.14 -10.60 6.51
N GLY A 67 15.84 -11.01 5.27
CA GLY A 67 16.19 -12.31 4.74
C GLY A 67 15.10 -13.37 4.96
N PHE A 68 15.35 -14.56 4.40
CA PHE A 68 14.38 -15.65 4.38
C PHE A 68 14.08 -16.20 5.79
N ASP A 69 12.79 -16.30 6.14
CA ASP A 69 12.31 -16.87 7.40
C ASP A 69 11.17 -17.90 7.16
N ALA A 70 11.53 -19.18 7.13
CA ALA A 70 10.53 -20.27 7.01
C ALA A 70 9.52 -20.28 8.16
N GLY A 71 9.90 -19.83 9.36
CA GLY A 71 9.02 -19.76 10.51
C GLY A 71 7.84 -18.83 10.27
N LEU A 72 8.07 -17.71 9.57
CA LEU A 72 7.02 -16.75 9.24
C LEU A 72 5.98 -17.34 8.27
N PHE A 73 6.42 -18.05 7.22
CA PHE A 73 5.50 -18.76 6.33
C PHE A 73 4.73 -19.86 7.08
N ASN A 74 5.38 -20.58 7.99
CA ASN A 74 4.70 -21.57 8.83
C ASN A 74 3.63 -20.94 9.72
N THR A 75 3.88 -19.74 10.29
CA THR A 75 2.87 -18.98 11.05
C THR A 75 1.64 -18.67 10.17
N LEU A 76 1.84 -18.23 8.93
CA LEU A 76 0.73 -18.01 7.98
C LEU A 76 -0.06 -19.30 7.71
N GLN A 77 0.64 -20.40 7.44
CA GLN A 77 0.01 -21.68 7.15
C GLN A 77 -0.77 -22.23 8.36
N ASN A 78 -0.23 -22.07 9.57
CA ASN A 78 -0.90 -22.45 10.80
C ASN A 78 -2.15 -21.59 11.05
N LYS A 79 -2.09 -20.29 10.69
CA LYS A 79 -3.18 -19.35 10.89
C LYS A 79 -4.36 -19.57 9.95
N PHE A 80 -4.08 -19.66 8.66
CA PHE A 80 -5.12 -19.72 7.61
C PHE A 80 -5.45 -21.15 7.18
N GLY A 81 -4.64 -22.13 7.54
CA GLY A 81 -4.78 -23.52 7.15
C GLY A 81 -4.14 -23.81 5.79
N GLN A 82 -3.68 -25.05 5.63
CA GLN A 82 -2.95 -25.48 4.43
C GLN A 82 -3.81 -25.39 3.16
N GLU A 83 -5.09 -25.77 3.23
CA GLU A 83 -5.99 -25.77 2.07
C GLU A 83 -6.23 -24.36 1.54
N ALA A 84 -6.56 -23.41 2.42
CA ALA A 84 -6.77 -22.02 2.04
C ALA A 84 -5.51 -21.40 1.43
N MET A 85 -4.34 -21.69 2.01
CA MET A 85 -3.04 -21.21 1.48
C MET A 85 -2.73 -21.79 0.10
N GLN A 86 -2.98 -23.09 -0.11
CA GLN A 86 -2.77 -23.72 -1.42
C GLN A 86 -3.75 -23.19 -2.46
N ALA A 87 -5.03 -23.00 -2.11
CA ALA A 87 -6.02 -22.41 -2.99
C ALA A 87 -5.66 -20.97 -3.38
N TYR A 88 -5.21 -20.18 -2.41
CA TYR A 88 -4.73 -18.82 -2.62
C TYR A 88 -3.55 -18.77 -3.61
N LEU A 89 -2.50 -19.57 -3.35
CA LEU A 89 -1.31 -19.61 -4.21
C LEU A 89 -1.64 -20.13 -5.61
N ALA A 90 -2.48 -21.17 -5.73
CA ALA A 90 -2.90 -21.72 -7.01
C ALA A 90 -3.71 -20.71 -7.83
N LYS A 91 -4.63 -19.98 -7.20
CA LYS A 91 -5.40 -18.90 -7.84
C LYS A 91 -4.46 -17.85 -8.42
N ARG A 92 -3.50 -17.36 -7.63
CA ARG A 92 -2.53 -16.36 -8.08
C ARG A 92 -1.63 -16.89 -9.19
N GLN A 93 -1.21 -18.15 -9.13
CA GLN A 93 -0.43 -18.77 -10.19
C GLN A 93 -1.22 -18.90 -11.51
N ALA A 94 -2.53 -19.16 -11.44
CA ALA A 94 -3.39 -19.29 -12.62
C ALA A 94 -3.78 -17.95 -13.26
N CYS A 95 -3.80 -16.85 -12.49
CA CYS A 95 -4.18 -15.52 -12.99
C CYS A 95 -3.14 -14.87 -13.92
N HIS A 96 -1.91 -15.39 -13.99
CA HIS A 96 -0.80 -14.70 -14.64
C HIS A 96 -0.18 -15.54 -15.76
N ASN A 97 -0.18 -14.98 -16.97
CA ASN A 97 0.60 -15.51 -18.10
C ASN A 97 2.11 -15.19 -17.98
N ASP A 98 2.48 -14.35 -17.02
CA ASP A 98 3.84 -13.91 -16.75
C ASP A 98 4.52 -14.85 -15.73
N LEU A 99 5.67 -15.40 -16.12
CA LEU A 99 6.47 -16.33 -15.34
C LEU A 99 6.89 -15.72 -13.98
N PHE A 100 7.23 -14.43 -13.94
CA PHE A 100 7.71 -13.75 -12.72
C PHE A 100 6.64 -13.74 -11.63
N ARG A 101 5.41 -13.38 -11.99
CA ARG A 101 4.27 -13.29 -11.06
C ARG A 101 3.84 -14.67 -10.56
N ALA A 102 3.85 -15.65 -11.48
CA ALA A 102 3.60 -17.04 -11.14
C ALA A 102 4.68 -17.60 -10.20
N GLU A 103 5.94 -17.17 -10.33
CA GLU A 103 7.05 -17.57 -9.46
C GLU A 103 6.87 -17.13 -8.02
N LEU A 104 6.41 -15.89 -7.79
CA LEU A 104 6.11 -15.39 -6.43
C LEU A 104 5.08 -16.27 -5.70
N SER A 105 4.17 -16.90 -6.45
CA SER A 105 3.13 -17.77 -5.90
C SER A 105 3.56 -19.24 -5.74
N ARG A 106 4.83 -19.60 -6.00
CA ARG A 106 5.30 -20.98 -5.84
C ARG A 106 5.58 -21.28 -4.36
N ILE A 107 4.86 -22.25 -3.80
CA ILE A 107 5.09 -22.68 -2.40
C ILE A 107 6.55 -23.04 -2.09
N LYS A 108 7.29 -23.60 -3.06
CA LYS A 108 8.72 -23.93 -2.91
C LYS A 108 9.59 -22.69 -2.72
N LEU A 109 9.22 -21.56 -3.33
CA LEU A 109 9.92 -20.29 -3.16
C LEU A 109 9.80 -19.81 -1.70
N LEU A 110 8.60 -19.97 -1.15
CA LEU A 110 8.20 -19.43 0.15
C LEU A 110 8.69 -20.28 1.34
N THR A 111 8.97 -21.56 1.10
CA THR A 111 9.33 -22.56 2.12
C THR A 111 10.79 -23.01 2.09
N ASN A 112 11.57 -22.59 1.08
CA ASN A 112 12.95 -23.05 0.92
C ASN A 112 13.93 -21.89 0.69
N ALA A 113 14.85 -21.70 1.63
CA ALA A 113 15.86 -20.64 1.59
C ALA A 113 16.74 -20.69 0.33
N ALA A 114 17.10 -21.88 -0.16
CA ALA A 114 17.92 -22.01 -1.37
C ALA A 114 17.14 -21.64 -2.64
N GLN A 115 15.83 -21.90 -2.68
CA GLN A 115 14.98 -21.47 -3.80
C GLN A 115 14.79 -19.96 -3.77
N TRP A 116 14.55 -19.36 -2.59
CA TRP A 116 14.53 -17.92 -2.42
C TRP A 116 15.84 -17.27 -2.86
N GLY A 117 16.98 -17.78 -2.39
CA GLY A 117 18.30 -17.27 -2.76
C GLY A 117 18.56 -17.34 -4.26
N ARG A 118 18.15 -18.42 -4.94
CA ARG A 118 18.25 -18.53 -6.41
C ARG A 118 17.35 -17.55 -7.14
N PHE A 119 16.12 -17.36 -6.65
CA PHE A 119 15.17 -16.41 -7.22
C PHE A 119 15.72 -14.98 -7.15
N MET A 120 16.33 -14.62 -6.02
CA MET A 120 16.93 -13.30 -5.77
C MET A 120 18.31 -13.10 -6.39
N ALA A 121 18.98 -14.16 -6.86
CA ALA A 121 20.34 -14.08 -7.42
C ALA A 121 20.40 -13.33 -8.76
N ASP A 122 19.33 -13.38 -9.54
CA ASP A 122 19.24 -12.70 -10.84
C ASP A 122 18.66 -11.29 -10.67
N GLN A 123 19.49 -10.38 -10.12
CA GLN A 123 19.07 -9.03 -9.76
C GLN A 123 18.62 -8.20 -10.96
N GLU A 124 19.29 -8.34 -12.11
CA GLU A 124 18.92 -7.61 -13.33
C GLU A 124 17.53 -8.00 -13.82
N ARG A 125 17.23 -9.29 -13.87
CA ARG A 125 15.89 -9.79 -14.22
C ARG A 125 14.84 -9.30 -13.23
N MET A 126 15.12 -9.36 -11.92
CA MET A 126 14.20 -8.87 -10.89
C MET A 126 13.92 -7.37 -11.03
N HIS A 127 14.98 -6.57 -11.24
CA HIS A 127 14.86 -5.14 -11.46
C HIS A 127 13.99 -4.81 -12.69
N ASN A 128 14.25 -5.45 -13.82
CA ASN A 128 13.51 -5.21 -15.06
C ASN A 128 12.03 -5.58 -14.92
N HIS A 129 11.71 -6.74 -14.33
CA HIS A 129 10.32 -7.13 -14.10
C HIS A 129 9.62 -6.22 -13.10
N ALA A 130 10.30 -5.81 -12.02
CA ALA A 130 9.72 -4.89 -11.04
C ALA A 130 9.40 -3.53 -11.67
N LEU A 131 10.32 -2.99 -12.48
CA LEU A 131 10.09 -1.74 -13.21
C LEU A 131 8.96 -1.86 -14.23
N GLU A 132 8.95 -2.90 -15.06
CA GLU A 132 7.92 -3.12 -16.07
C GLU A 132 6.54 -3.18 -15.40
N LEU A 133 6.42 -3.95 -14.32
CA LEU A 133 5.17 -4.13 -13.60
C LEU A 133 4.70 -2.83 -12.94
N LEU A 134 5.59 -2.07 -12.29
CA LEU A 134 5.21 -0.81 -11.63
C LEU A 134 4.91 0.32 -12.62
N ASN A 135 5.61 0.39 -13.76
CA ASN A 135 5.26 1.34 -14.82
C ASN A 135 3.88 1.00 -15.42
N SER A 136 3.61 -0.28 -15.66
CA SER A 136 2.28 -0.72 -16.11
C SER A 136 1.21 -0.37 -15.08
N TYR A 137 1.45 -0.60 -13.79
CA TYR A 137 0.57 -0.19 -12.70
C TYR A 137 0.34 1.32 -12.67
N TYR A 138 1.40 2.12 -12.82
CA TYR A 138 1.30 3.57 -12.79
C TYR A 138 0.42 4.10 -13.94
N ASP A 139 0.66 3.66 -15.16
CA ASP A 139 -0.13 4.10 -16.31
C ASP A 139 -1.58 3.63 -16.20
N TRP A 140 -1.79 2.34 -15.93
CA TRP A 140 -3.13 1.76 -15.92
C TRP A 140 -3.95 2.12 -14.67
N TRP A 141 -3.40 1.91 -13.48
CA TRP A 141 -4.15 2.07 -12.24
C TRP A 141 -4.12 3.51 -11.71
N VAL A 142 -2.93 4.10 -11.61
CA VAL A 142 -2.75 5.42 -10.99
C VAL A 142 -3.26 6.52 -11.92
N LEU A 143 -2.83 6.52 -13.18
CA LEU A 143 -3.26 7.51 -14.19
C LEU A 143 -4.58 7.15 -14.90
N GLY A 144 -5.10 5.92 -14.71
CA GLY A 144 -6.34 5.48 -15.33
C GLY A 144 -6.26 5.32 -16.86
N ILE A 145 -5.06 5.12 -17.43
CA ILE A 145 -4.88 4.98 -18.87
C ILE A 145 -5.37 3.61 -19.32
N GLY A 146 -6.37 3.60 -20.22
CA GLY A 146 -6.94 2.36 -20.75
C GLY A 146 -7.74 1.55 -19.73
N LYS A 147 -8.02 2.09 -18.54
CA LYS A 147 -8.85 1.44 -17.52
C LYS A 147 -10.31 1.45 -17.96
N GLU A 148 -10.92 0.27 -18.01
CA GLU A 148 -12.32 0.11 -18.38
C GLU A 148 -13.25 0.74 -17.34
N LYS A 149 -14.29 1.42 -17.83
CA LYS A 149 -15.32 2.02 -16.99
C LYS A 149 -16.70 1.51 -17.35
N GLU A 150 -17.54 1.33 -16.35
CA GLU A 150 -18.92 0.89 -16.50
C GLU A 150 -19.91 1.93 -15.97
N LYS A 151 -21.13 1.92 -16.55
CA LYS A 151 -22.21 2.77 -16.06
C LYS A 151 -22.78 2.16 -14.79
N ARG A 152 -23.07 3.02 -13.81
CA ARG A 152 -23.74 2.64 -12.58
C ARG A 152 -25.05 1.90 -12.89
N LYS A 153 -25.28 0.76 -12.23
CA LYS A 153 -26.56 0.04 -12.33
C LYS A 153 -27.63 0.84 -11.57
N PRO A 154 -28.81 1.12 -12.17
CA PRO A 154 -29.82 2.00 -11.59
C PRO A 154 -30.37 1.59 -10.21
N ASN A 155 -30.13 0.35 -9.76
CA ASN A 155 -30.63 -0.20 -8.50
C ASN A 155 -29.52 -0.56 -7.49
N SER A 156 -28.29 -0.03 -7.63
CA SER A 156 -27.26 -0.24 -6.61
C SER A 156 -27.65 0.54 -5.34
N ILE A 157 -27.96 -0.17 -4.25
CA ILE A 157 -28.27 0.37 -2.91
C ILE A 157 -26.99 0.90 -2.21
N ASP A 158 -25.94 1.22 -2.98
CA ASP A 158 -24.71 1.77 -2.44
C ASP A 158 -24.95 3.24 -2.10
N GLU A 159 -25.57 3.47 -0.94
CA GLU A 159 -25.81 4.78 -0.32
C GLU A 159 -24.50 5.54 -0.02
N ASN A 160 -23.35 4.89 -0.24
CA ASN A 160 -22.02 5.41 0.05
C ASN A 160 -21.42 6.28 -1.05
N LEU A 161 -22.07 6.56 -2.19
CA LEU A 161 -21.44 7.34 -3.28
C LEU A 161 -22.42 8.36 -3.87
N LEU A 162 -22.14 9.65 -3.56
CA LEU A 162 -22.96 10.85 -3.77
C LEU A 162 -22.94 11.40 -5.21
N PHE A 163 -22.39 10.68 -6.19
CA PHE A 163 -22.25 11.17 -7.57
C PHE A 163 -23.22 10.42 -8.52
N PRO A 164 -24.21 11.10 -9.12
CA PRO A 164 -25.29 10.44 -9.86
C PRO A 164 -24.92 9.94 -11.26
N ASP A 165 -23.82 10.40 -11.87
CA ASP A 165 -23.58 10.23 -13.32
C ASP A 165 -22.17 9.74 -13.72
N GLU A 166 -21.38 9.22 -12.78
CA GLU A 166 -19.99 8.86 -13.07
C GLU A 166 -19.83 7.44 -13.61
N LEU A 167 -19.08 7.34 -14.71
CA LEU A 167 -18.48 6.09 -15.18
C LEU A 167 -17.53 5.59 -14.09
N MET A 168 -17.86 4.45 -13.47
CA MET A 168 -17.07 3.84 -12.40
C MET A 168 -16.05 2.86 -12.97
N THR A 169 -14.94 2.63 -12.27
CA THR A 169 -14.00 1.54 -12.59
C THR A 169 -14.76 0.22 -12.65
N ALA A 170 -14.63 -0.49 -13.77
CA ALA A 170 -15.35 -1.75 -13.99
C ALA A 170 -14.90 -2.84 -13.00
N SER A 171 -15.82 -3.72 -12.59
CA SER A 171 -15.52 -4.84 -11.67
C SER A 171 -14.31 -5.69 -12.11
N ALA A 172 -14.15 -5.93 -13.42
CA ALA A 172 -13.01 -6.70 -13.94
C ALA A 172 -11.65 -6.03 -13.71
N GLU A 173 -11.61 -4.69 -13.65
CA GLU A 173 -10.39 -3.93 -13.37
C GLU A 173 -10.01 -4.05 -11.88
N TRP A 174 -11.00 -4.08 -10.99
CA TRP A 174 -10.79 -4.37 -9.57
C TRP A 174 -10.25 -5.79 -9.36
N ASP A 175 -10.87 -6.79 -10.00
CA ASP A 175 -10.41 -8.18 -9.92
C ASP A 175 -8.96 -8.31 -10.41
N LYS A 176 -8.63 -7.62 -11.52
CA LYS A 176 -7.27 -7.55 -12.05
C LYS A 176 -6.31 -6.88 -11.06
N PHE A 177 -6.69 -5.78 -10.45
CA PHE A 177 -5.86 -5.07 -9.46
C PHE A 177 -5.58 -5.95 -8.24
N HIS A 178 -6.61 -6.56 -7.66
CA HIS A 178 -6.46 -7.46 -6.52
C HIS A 178 -5.62 -8.69 -6.87
N ALA A 179 -5.73 -9.21 -8.10
CA ALA A 179 -4.88 -10.30 -8.57
C ALA A 179 -3.41 -9.95 -8.74
N LEU A 180 -3.11 -8.71 -9.10
CA LEU A 180 -1.75 -8.21 -9.29
C LEU A 180 -1.12 -7.72 -7.99
N TYR A 181 -1.94 -7.32 -7.01
CA TYR A 181 -1.48 -6.57 -5.84
C TYR A 181 -0.25 -7.17 -5.11
N PRO A 182 -0.18 -8.47 -4.79
CA PRO A 182 1.01 -9.02 -4.12
C PRO A 182 2.30 -8.86 -4.95
N ALA A 183 2.20 -8.96 -6.28
CA ALA A 183 3.35 -8.76 -7.18
C ALA A 183 3.72 -7.27 -7.32
N LEU A 184 2.73 -6.37 -7.32
CA LEU A 184 2.95 -4.92 -7.26
C LEU A 184 3.70 -4.55 -5.98
N PHE A 185 3.23 -5.07 -4.85
CA PHE A 185 3.82 -4.83 -3.54
C PHE A 185 5.24 -5.38 -3.44
N PHE A 186 5.46 -6.63 -3.90
CA PHE A 186 6.80 -7.21 -3.99
C PHE A 186 7.73 -6.32 -4.82
N SER A 187 7.28 -5.89 -6.00
CA SER A 187 8.09 -5.08 -6.92
C SER A 187 8.47 -3.74 -6.32
N LEU A 188 7.52 -3.04 -5.67
CA LEU A 188 7.80 -1.78 -5.00
C LEU A 188 8.78 -1.99 -3.84
N SER A 189 8.58 -3.02 -3.03
CA SER A 189 9.46 -3.34 -1.89
C SER A 189 10.86 -3.74 -2.35
N TYR A 190 10.97 -4.47 -3.47
CA TYR A 190 12.25 -4.81 -4.09
C TYR A 190 13.00 -3.56 -4.54
N LEU A 191 12.34 -2.65 -5.27
CA LEU A 191 12.98 -1.41 -5.68
C LEU A 191 13.34 -0.52 -4.48
N ILE A 192 12.51 -0.43 -3.45
CA ILE A 192 12.87 0.31 -2.23
C ILE A 192 14.15 -0.25 -1.58
N ASN A 193 14.33 -1.58 -1.54
CA ASN A 193 15.48 -2.21 -0.90
C ASN A 193 16.76 -2.19 -1.76
N HIS A 194 16.64 -2.20 -3.09
CA HIS A 194 17.79 -2.39 -4.00
C HIS A 194 18.05 -1.23 -4.96
N HIS A 195 17.05 -0.39 -5.24
CA HIS A 195 17.06 0.69 -6.23
C HIS A 195 16.21 1.87 -5.74
N CYS A 196 16.49 2.34 -4.52
CA CYS A 196 15.66 3.31 -3.80
C CYS A 196 15.59 4.70 -4.48
N ASP A 197 16.45 4.94 -5.46
CA ASP A 197 16.52 6.13 -6.32
C ASP A 197 15.57 6.06 -7.52
N SER A 198 14.95 4.91 -7.79
CA SER A 198 14.11 4.69 -8.98
C SER A 198 12.97 5.70 -9.12
N ASP A 199 12.88 6.32 -10.30
CA ASP A 199 11.90 7.38 -10.63
C ASP A 199 10.44 6.92 -10.44
N ILE A 200 10.16 5.64 -10.69
CA ILE A 200 8.80 5.11 -10.54
C ILE A 200 8.31 5.19 -9.09
N ILE A 201 9.21 5.07 -8.10
CA ILE A 201 8.86 5.22 -6.69
C ILE A 201 8.37 6.64 -6.44
N ARG A 202 9.09 7.65 -6.94
CA ARG A 202 8.70 9.06 -6.81
C ARG A 202 7.38 9.35 -7.53
N LYS A 203 7.18 8.80 -8.72
CA LYS A 203 5.92 8.94 -9.47
C LYS A 203 4.72 8.39 -8.68
N ILE A 204 4.85 7.19 -8.11
CA ILE A 204 3.81 6.58 -7.26
C ILE A 204 3.55 7.44 -6.02
N ALA A 205 4.60 7.93 -5.35
CA ALA A 205 4.47 8.76 -4.15
C ALA A 205 3.67 10.06 -4.39
N LEU A 206 3.94 10.76 -5.51
CA LEU A 206 3.45 12.11 -5.77
C LEU A 206 2.16 12.19 -6.59
N THR A 207 1.63 11.07 -7.06
CA THR A 207 0.45 11.06 -7.94
C THR A 207 -0.77 10.51 -7.22
N ASN A 208 -1.82 11.32 -7.08
CA ASN A 208 -3.10 10.85 -6.55
C ASN A 208 -3.83 9.95 -7.56
N LEU A 209 -4.62 9.01 -7.04
CA LEU A 209 -5.36 8.06 -7.87
C LEU A 209 -6.49 8.79 -8.62
N LYS A 210 -6.55 8.58 -9.94
CA LYS A 210 -7.52 9.27 -10.80
C LYS A 210 -8.98 8.83 -10.60
N ASP A 211 -9.21 7.55 -10.31
CA ASP A 211 -10.55 6.95 -10.29
C ASP A 211 -10.95 6.47 -8.88
N GLY A 212 -10.40 7.11 -7.84
CA GLY A 212 -10.62 6.74 -6.45
C GLY A 212 -9.73 5.58 -5.96
N ALA A 213 -9.80 5.33 -4.65
CA ALA A 213 -9.01 4.32 -3.96
C ALA A 213 -9.74 2.99 -3.80
N ASP A 214 -8.96 1.91 -3.68
CA ASP A 214 -9.45 0.61 -3.25
C ASP A 214 -10.09 0.67 -1.85
N ILE A 215 -11.15 -0.13 -1.64
CA ILE A 215 -11.86 -0.20 -0.36
C ILE A 215 -10.98 -0.72 0.79
N TRP A 216 -9.95 -1.51 0.47
CA TRP A 216 -8.95 -1.99 1.43
C TRP A 216 -7.70 -1.10 1.45
N THR A 217 -7.72 0.03 0.72
CA THR A 217 -6.64 1.02 0.65
C THR A 217 -5.30 0.47 0.17
N LYS A 218 -5.31 -0.66 -0.55
CA LYS A 218 -4.11 -1.34 -1.06
C LYS A 218 -3.25 -0.44 -1.93
N ASP A 219 -3.86 0.31 -2.83
CA ASP A 219 -3.16 1.30 -3.67
C ASP A 219 -2.58 2.45 -2.85
N LEU A 220 -3.32 2.94 -1.87
CA LEU A 220 -2.82 3.95 -0.93
C LEU A 220 -1.67 3.41 -0.07
N TRP A 221 -1.64 2.10 0.24
CA TRP A 221 -0.52 1.49 0.94
C TRP A 221 0.77 1.51 0.09
N LEU A 222 0.66 1.21 -1.21
CA LEU A 222 1.80 1.38 -2.13
C LEU A 222 2.28 2.83 -2.16
N GLN A 223 1.35 3.79 -2.23
CA GLN A 223 1.69 5.21 -2.21
C GLN A 223 2.36 5.65 -0.90
N ARG A 224 1.83 5.22 0.26
CA ARG A 224 2.41 5.46 1.58
C ARG A 224 3.84 4.94 1.65
N ARG A 225 4.08 3.70 1.24
CA ARG A 225 5.42 3.09 1.22
C ARG A 225 6.38 3.85 0.31
N ALA A 226 5.93 4.23 -0.89
CA ALA A 226 6.72 5.02 -1.82
C ALA A 226 7.08 6.40 -1.23
N MET A 227 6.11 7.08 -0.62
CA MET A 227 6.32 8.38 0.02
C MET A 227 7.31 8.29 1.19
N ILE A 228 7.18 7.30 2.08
CA ILE A 228 8.13 7.10 3.18
C ILE A 228 9.55 6.89 2.65
N ASN A 229 9.73 6.11 1.59
CA ASN A 229 11.05 5.94 0.97
C ASN A 229 11.60 7.28 0.44
N CYS A 230 10.78 8.05 -0.29
CA CYS A 230 11.24 9.33 -0.84
C CYS A 230 11.56 10.35 0.27
N VAL A 231 10.76 10.43 1.33
CA VAL A 231 11.03 11.36 2.46
C VAL A 231 12.24 10.92 3.28
N LYS A 232 12.45 9.62 3.51
CA LYS A 232 13.66 9.14 4.19
C LYS A 232 14.94 9.48 3.42
N ARG A 233 14.85 9.57 2.09
CA ARG A 233 15.98 9.89 1.20
C ARG A 233 16.19 11.40 1.04
N ASP A 234 15.12 12.14 0.79
CA ASP A 234 15.16 13.53 0.35
C ASP A 234 14.77 14.54 1.45
N GLY A 235 14.26 14.08 2.60
CA GLY A 235 13.75 14.92 3.68
C GLY A 235 12.37 15.52 3.40
N TYR A 236 11.91 16.44 4.26
CA TYR A 236 10.61 17.11 4.05
C TYR A 236 10.61 18.14 2.93
N SER A 237 11.77 18.51 2.35
CA SER A 237 11.81 19.38 1.17
C SER A 237 11.03 18.79 0.01
N LEU A 238 11.01 17.46 -0.14
CA LEU A 238 10.17 16.78 -1.13
C LEU A 238 8.69 17.18 -0.99
N ILE A 239 8.18 17.20 0.25
CA ILE A 239 6.80 17.56 0.53
C ILE A 239 6.58 19.05 0.28
N VAL A 240 7.50 19.89 0.74
CA VAL A 240 7.44 21.35 0.54
C VAL A 240 7.38 21.70 -0.94
N ASP A 241 8.27 21.12 -1.75
CA ASP A 241 8.40 21.39 -3.19
C ASP A 241 7.21 20.88 -4.01
N ASN A 242 6.51 19.86 -3.49
CA ASN A 242 5.39 19.22 -4.17
C ASN A 242 4.09 19.35 -3.39
N LEU A 243 4.01 20.36 -2.50
CA LEU A 243 2.93 20.45 -1.53
C LEU A 243 1.60 20.33 -2.25
N SER A 244 1.41 21.10 -3.35
CA SER A 244 0.19 21.18 -4.20
C SER A 244 -0.35 19.83 -4.70
N GLN A 245 0.49 18.80 -4.76
CA GLN A 245 0.15 17.47 -5.28
C GLN A 245 -0.15 16.46 -4.16
N ILE A 246 0.28 16.74 -2.93
CA ILE A 246 0.24 15.80 -1.82
C ILE A 246 -0.98 16.08 -0.94
N ARG A 247 -1.79 15.04 -0.70
CA ARG A 247 -2.94 15.11 0.22
C ARG A 247 -2.52 15.11 1.68
N TYR A 248 -3.35 15.69 2.54
CA TYR A 248 -3.07 15.83 3.97
C TYR A 248 -2.95 14.50 4.71
N GLU A 249 -3.71 13.48 4.32
CA GLU A 249 -3.59 12.11 4.83
C GLU A 249 -2.16 11.58 4.68
N LEU A 250 -1.54 11.81 3.54
CA LEU A 250 -0.20 11.31 3.24
C LEU A 250 0.88 12.08 4.00
N ILE A 251 0.71 13.40 4.19
CA ILE A 251 1.58 14.20 5.06
C ILE A 251 1.47 13.73 6.51
N TYR A 252 0.24 13.54 7.00
CA TYR A 252 -0.03 13.07 8.35
C TYR A 252 0.62 11.70 8.59
N TYR A 253 0.49 10.77 7.64
CA TYR A 253 1.16 9.47 7.71
C TYR A 253 2.68 9.58 7.78
N VAL A 254 3.29 10.45 6.98
CA VAL A 254 4.75 10.68 7.02
C VAL A 254 5.20 11.15 8.40
N LEU A 255 4.48 12.11 8.99
CA LEU A 255 4.78 12.63 10.33
C LEU A 255 4.71 11.55 11.42
N LEU A 256 3.84 10.56 11.28
CA LEU A 256 3.75 9.43 12.20
C LEU A 256 4.91 8.42 12.06
N LYS A 257 5.63 8.41 10.93
CA LYS A 257 6.49 7.29 10.54
C LYS A 257 7.96 7.64 10.30
N VAL A 258 8.26 8.90 10.00
CA VAL A 258 9.64 9.33 9.71
C VAL A 258 10.20 10.08 10.91
N THR A 259 11.47 9.79 11.25
CA THR A 259 12.20 10.54 12.28
C THR A 259 12.37 11.99 11.87
N ILE A 260 12.25 12.89 12.85
CA ILE A 260 11.97 14.29 12.59
C ILE A 260 13.21 15.14 12.76
N ASN A 261 13.47 15.95 11.74
CA ASN A 261 14.34 17.11 11.88
C ASN A 261 13.47 18.33 12.21
N LEU A 262 13.65 18.91 13.41
CA LEU A 262 12.84 20.05 13.88
C LEU A 262 12.92 21.27 12.95
N ALA A 263 14.07 21.48 12.29
CA ALA A 263 14.23 22.57 11.33
C ALA A 263 13.36 22.33 10.08
N GLU A 264 13.36 21.11 9.55
CA GLU A 264 12.53 20.73 8.41
C GLU A 264 11.04 20.76 8.76
N LEU A 265 10.67 20.31 9.97
CA LEU A 265 9.30 20.36 10.47
C LEU A 265 8.77 21.80 10.52
N SER A 266 9.60 22.73 11.00
CA SER A 266 9.27 24.15 11.07
C SER A 266 9.04 24.76 9.68
N VAL A 267 9.88 24.40 8.71
CA VAL A 267 9.72 24.83 7.31
C VAL A 267 8.42 24.27 6.74
N LEU A 268 8.16 22.97 6.89
CA LEU A 268 6.93 22.34 6.41
C LEU A 268 5.69 22.98 7.01
N LYS A 269 5.67 23.25 8.32
CA LYS A 269 4.56 23.93 9.01
C LYS A 269 4.31 25.31 8.42
N ALA A 270 5.37 26.10 8.21
CA ALA A 270 5.28 27.43 7.61
C ALA A 270 4.75 27.38 6.16
N THR A 271 5.19 26.42 5.36
CA THR A 271 4.71 26.24 3.98
C THR A 271 3.22 25.89 3.96
N ILE A 272 2.77 24.95 4.79
CA ILE A 272 1.35 24.57 4.88
C ILE A 272 0.50 25.78 5.33
N LEU A 273 0.95 26.58 6.29
CA LEU A 273 0.26 27.80 6.72
C LEU A 273 0.14 28.85 5.61
N SER A 274 1.17 28.98 4.77
CA SER A 274 1.20 29.95 3.66
C SER A 274 0.31 29.54 2.47
N GLU A 275 -0.11 28.28 2.42
CA GLU A 275 -0.93 27.77 1.33
C GLU A 275 -2.38 28.23 1.47
N GLN A 276 -2.83 29.00 0.46
CA GLN A 276 -4.16 29.60 0.39
C GLN A 276 -5.23 28.66 -0.19
N SER A 277 -4.89 27.42 -0.57
CA SER A 277 -5.88 26.50 -1.14
C SER A 277 -6.63 25.73 -0.05
N ASP A 278 -7.95 25.85 -0.04
CA ASP A 278 -8.84 24.91 0.65
C ASP A 278 -8.79 23.57 -0.08
N ARG A 279 -7.82 22.73 0.28
CA ARG A 279 -7.72 21.39 -0.26
C ARG A 279 -8.73 20.49 0.42
N LEU A 280 -9.90 20.39 -0.19
CA LEU A 280 -10.96 19.45 0.20
C LEU A 280 -10.71 18.01 -0.30
N THR A 281 -9.48 17.65 -0.66
CA THR A 281 -9.13 16.26 -1.02
C THR A 281 -8.72 15.52 0.25
N GLY A 282 -9.70 15.01 1.00
CA GLY A 282 -9.46 14.27 2.23
C GLY A 282 -10.47 14.55 3.35
N THR A 283 -10.30 13.88 4.47
CA THR A 283 -10.98 14.22 5.74
C THR A 283 -10.02 14.56 6.86
N VAL A 284 -8.70 14.45 6.65
CA VAL A 284 -7.72 14.98 7.60
C VAL A 284 -7.69 16.50 7.44
N GLU A 285 -8.24 17.20 8.43
CA GLU A 285 -8.17 18.66 8.51
C GLU A 285 -6.73 19.11 8.80
N ARG A 286 -6.41 20.32 8.33
CA ARG A 286 -5.08 20.92 8.46
C ARG A 286 -4.68 21.06 9.93
N GLU A 287 -5.65 21.28 10.81
CA GLU A 287 -5.52 21.40 12.26
C GLU A 287 -4.91 20.15 12.88
N TYR A 288 -5.34 18.95 12.48
CA TYR A 288 -4.79 17.69 12.99
C TYR A 288 -3.32 17.49 12.61
N ILE A 289 -2.90 17.98 11.43
CA ILE A 289 -1.49 17.98 11.04
C ILE A 289 -0.70 18.89 11.98
N PHE A 290 -1.19 20.09 12.26
CA PHE A 290 -0.49 21.03 13.13
C PHE A 290 -0.42 20.55 14.57
N GLU A 291 -1.48 19.95 15.11
CA GLU A 291 -1.46 19.32 16.43
C GLU A 291 -0.39 18.24 16.52
N LEU A 292 -0.28 17.38 15.51
CA LEU A 292 0.74 16.35 15.46
C LEU A 292 2.15 16.96 15.36
N MET A 293 2.35 17.96 14.51
CA MET A 293 3.63 18.67 14.40
C MET A 293 4.05 19.31 15.74
N ASP A 294 3.11 19.89 16.48
CA ASP A 294 3.39 20.51 17.77
C ASP A 294 3.73 19.47 18.85
N GLN A 295 3.05 18.31 18.84
CA GLN A 295 3.40 17.18 19.71
C GLN A 295 4.80 16.64 19.41
N LEU A 296 5.18 16.61 18.14
CA LEU A 296 6.48 16.10 17.70
C LEU A 296 7.64 17.08 17.95
N ALA A 297 7.32 18.36 18.17
CA ALA A 297 8.29 19.41 18.48
C ALA A 297 8.51 19.64 19.99
N ALA A 298 7.68 19.04 20.84
CA ALA A 298 7.72 19.15 22.29
C ALA A 298 8.72 18.16 22.93
#